data_AF-R5BP16-F1
#
_entry.id   AF-R5BP16-F1
#
_cell.length_a   1.000
_cell.length_b   1.000
_cell.length_c   1.000
_cell.angle_alpha   90.00
_cell.angle_beta   90.00
_cell.angle_gamma   90.00
#
_symmetry.space_group_name_H-M   'P 1'
#
loop_
_entity.id
_entity.type
_entity.pdbx_description
1 polymer ?
#
loop_
_entity_poly.entity_id
_entity_poly.type
_entity_poly.pdbx_seq_one_letter_code
_entity_poly.pdbx_strand_id
1 'polypeptide(L)'
;MAVKIGHASIDERGKAQGGSAGDQTGKEVCTRSWYNKPWICVIRPKSATHAEKIAKAMEQACANNKIGYDQYQRTTLYTQAKACGWDLSKITTACETDCSALVAVCVNAAGITVSKDIYTGNEKSALNATGKFEILTASKYLTSDAYLKRGDILLASGHTAIVLSNGSKAGASTGGGNSSGSVSSSTKAEAAQDFDKSLAGTYKVTASALNIRAGAGTGKKSLGTIPNGKTVQCYGYYTKVGSVKWLYVTYNGITGFCSSQYLKKV
;
A
#
# COMPACT_ATOMS: atom_id res chain seq x y z
N MET A 1 3.96 21.62 -1.22
CA MET A 1 4.67 21.15 -0.02
C MET A 1 4.95 19.67 -0.18
N ALA A 2 6.16 19.22 0.15
CA ALA A 2 6.51 17.80 0.11
C ALA A 2 5.68 17.02 1.13
N VAL A 3 5.30 15.79 0.79
CA VAL A 3 4.60 14.89 1.73
C VAL A 3 5.46 14.66 2.98
N LYS A 4 4.83 14.63 4.15
CA LYS A 4 5.47 14.22 5.41
C LYS A 4 5.37 12.71 5.58
N ILE A 5 6.42 12.10 6.12
CA ILE A 5 6.47 10.70 6.53
C ILE A 5 6.95 10.61 7.97
N GLY A 6 6.54 9.58 8.69
CA GLY A 6 7.08 9.17 9.99
C GLY A 6 7.77 7.83 9.85
N HIS A 7 8.91 7.67 10.50
CA HIS A 7 9.67 6.43 10.45
C HIS A 7 10.68 6.36 11.59
N ALA A 8 11.07 5.12 11.86
CA ALA A 8 12.18 4.78 12.75
C ALA A 8 13.38 4.39 11.88
N SER A 9 14.55 5.00 12.03
CA SER A 9 15.65 4.81 11.05
C SER A 9 17.00 4.40 11.64
N ILE A 10 17.43 4.98 12.76
CA ILE A 10 18.78 4.77 13.30
C ILE A 10 18.85 5.26 14.75
N ASP A 11 19.66 4.63 15.58
CA ASP A 11 19.88 5.01 16.99
C ASP A 11 20.69 6.32 17.11
N GLU A 12 20.84 6.84 18.34
CA GLU A 12 21.52 8.09 18.67
C GLU A 12 22.99 8.16 18.23
N ARG A 13 23.58 7.00 17.90
CA ARG A 13 24.99 6.85 17.51
C ARG A 13 25.15 6.61 16.01
N GLY A 14 24.05 6.66 15.25
CA GLY A 14 24.04 6.31 13.83
C GLY A 14 24.26 4.82 13.59
N LYS A 15 23.88 3.98 14.56
CA LYS A 15 23.95 2.52 14.50
C LYS A 15 22.53 1.92 14.58
N ALA A 16 22.47 0.60 14.40
CA ALA A 16 21.21 -0.13 14.42
C ALA A 16 20.90 -0.77 15.79
N GLN A 17 21.83 -0.67 16.75
CA GLN A 17 21.89 -1.49 17.97
C GLN A 17 22.78 -0.85 19.04
N GLY A 18 22.36 -1.00 20.31
CA GLY A 18 23.17 -0.68 21.47
C GLY A 18 23.02 0.76 21.96
N GLY A 19 21.89 1.38 21.60
CA GLY A 19 21.47 2.69 22.08
C GLY A 19 20.80 2.66 23.45
N SER A 20 20.64 3.82 24.06
CA SER A 20 19.90 3.97 25.32
C SER A 20 18.39 4.00 25.07
N ALA A 21 17.59 3.42 25.97
CA ALA A 21 16.17 3.32 25.71
C ALA A 21 15.44 4.70 25.67
N GLY A 22 14.57 4.90 24.68
CA GLY A 22 13.86 6.14 24.37
C GLY A 22 14.65 7.05 23.41
N ASP A 23 13.95 7.89 22.63
CA ASP A 23 14.61 8.79 21.67
C ASP A 23 15.45 9.86 22.39
N GLN A 24 16.77 9.68 22.36
CA GLN A 24 17.71 10.58 23.01
C GLN A 24 18.05 11.79 22.12
N THR A 25 17.70 11.75 20.83
CA THR A 25 18.13 12.76 19.84
C THR A 25 16.99 13.53 19.18
N GLY A 26 15.74 13.09 19.40
CA GLY A 26 14.55 13.53 18.67
C GLY A 26 14.58 13.14 17.18
N LYS A 27 15.42 12.18 16.78
CA LYS A 27 15.67 11.80 15.38
C LYS A 27 15.56 10.30 15.12
N GLU A 28 15.42 9.50 16.18
CA GLU A 28 15.36 8.04 16.10
C GLU A 28 13.99 7.60 15.57
N VAL A 29 12.92 8.16 16.15
CA VAL A 29 11.54 8.06 15.68
C VAL A 29 11.04 9.46 15.41
N CYS A 30 11.05 9.86 14.14
CA CYS A 30 10.74 11.25 13.80
C CYS A 30 9.93 11.39 12.51
N THR A 31 9.37 12.59 12.36
CA THR A 31 8.72 13.00 11.12
C THR A 31 9.74 13.70 10.21
N ARG A 32 9.75 13.35 8.92
CA ARG A 32 10.63 13.93 7.91
C ARG A 32 9.86 14.16 6.61
N SER A 33 10.39 15.00 5.72
CA SER A 33 9.86 15.10 4.37
C SER A 33 10.12 13.81 3.59
N TRP A 34 9.18 13.43 2.73
CA TRP A 34 9.29 12.28 1.86
C TRP A 34 10.56 12.39 1.02
N TYR A 35 11.26 11.27 0.90
CA TYR A 35 12.43 11.13 0.05
C TYR A 35 12.28 9.89 -0.83
N ASN A 36 12.90 9.95 -2.01
CA ASN A 36 12.89 8.84 -2.94
C ASN A 36 13.94 7.79 -2.50
N LYS A 37 13.47 6.62 -2.10
CA LYS A 37 14.26 5.39 -1.88
C LYS A 37 13.80 4.36 -2.91
N PRO A 38 14.54 3.28 -3.21
CA PRO A 38 14.01 2.13 -3.95
C PRO A 38 12.85 1.46 -3.17
N TRP A 39 11.68 2.10 -3.19
CA TRP A 39 10.44 1.62 -2.61
C TRP A 39 9.94 0.45 -3.46
N ILE A 40 9.67 -0.68 -2.81
CA ILE A 40 9.22 -1.92 -3.43
C ILE A 40 7.70 -1.88 -3.63
N CYS A 41 6.97 -1.34 -2.66
CA CYS A 41 5.54 -1.15 -2.74
C CYS A 41 5.04 -0.09 -1.75
N VAL A 42 3.84 0.43 -2.02
CA VAL A 42 3.03 1.18 -1.06
C VAL A 42 1.87 0.30 -0.60
N ILE A 43 1.74 0.10 0.70
CA ILE A 43 0.70 -0.68 1.34
C ILE A 43 -0.34 0.31 1.87
N ARG A 44 -1.43 0.45 1.12
CA ARG A 44 -2.47 1.45 1.36
C ARG A 44 -3.63 0.85 2.17
N PRO A 45 -4.02 1.44 3.31
CA PRO A 45 -5.24 1.02 4.01
C PRO A 45 -6.47 1.27 3.12
N LYS A 46 -7.37 0.28 3.04
CA LYS A 46 -8.62 0.41 2.28
C LYS A 46 -9.64 1.35 2.95
N SER A 47 -9.51 1.55 4.26
CA SER A 47 -10.40 2.39 5.05
C SER A 47 -9.69 3.69 5.41
N ALA A 48 -10.31 4.82 5.11
CA ALA A 48 -9.83 6.15 5.50
C ALA A 48 -9.71 6.28 7.03
N THR A 49 -10.63 5.64 7.79
CA THR A 49 -10.57 5.63 9.25
C THR A 49 -9.35 4.86 9.77
N HIS A 50 -9.02 3.71 9.16
CA HIS A 50 -7.80 3.00 9.54
C HIS A 50 -6.56 3.80 9.14
N ALA A 51 -6.55 4.41 7.95
CA ALA A 51 -5.46 5.24 7.48
C ALA A 51 -5.17 6.41 8.44
N GLU A 52 -6.20 7.10 8.90
CA GLU A 52 -6.06 8.19 9.86
C GLU A 52 -5.55 7.70 11.22
N LYS A 53 -6.06 6.58 11.73
CA LYS A 53 -5.57 6.01 12.99
C LYS A 53 -4.11 5.56 12.91
N ILE A 54 -3.70 4.94 11.81
CA ILE A 54 -2.31 4.54 11.57
C ILE A 54 -1.39 5.77 11.56
N ALA A 55 -1.77 6.81 10.81
CA ALA A 55 -0.99 8.05 10.73
C ALA A 55 -0.92 8.77 12.07
N LYS A 56 -2.03 8.84 12.80
CA LYS A 56 -2.08 9.46 14.14
C LYS A 56 -1.23 8.70 15.15
N ALA A 57 -1.26 7.38 15.13
CA ALA A 57 -0.38 6.57 15.98
C ALA A 57 1.10 6.87 15.65
N MET A 58 1.46 6.95 14.37
CA MET A 58 2.82 7.32 13.98
C MET A 58 3.21 8.74 14.45
N GLU A 59 2.31 9.72 14.37
CA GLU A 59 2.55 11.07 14.90
C GLU A 59 2.76 11.06 16.41
N GLN A 60 1.93 10.32 17.15
CA GLN A 60 2.09 10.15 18.59
C GLN A 60 3.42 9.47 18.93
N ALA A 61 3.85 8.49 18.13
CA ALA A 61 5.13 7.85 18.32
C ALA A 61 6.29 8.83 18.09
N CYS A 62 6.25 9.57 16.98
CA CYS A 62 7.28 10.56 16.64
C CYS A 62 7.32 11.76 17.58
N ALA A 63 6.23 12.06 18.29
CA ALA A 63 6.16 13.13 19.27
C ALA A 63 6.56 12.68 20.69
N ASN A 64 6.76 11.38 20.92
CA ASN A 64 7.05 10.83 22.24
C ASN A 64 8.51 10.39 22.35
N ASN A 65 9.32 11.21 23.03
CA ASN A 65 10.74 10.95 23.28
C ASN A 65 11.01 9.72 24.17
N LYS A 66 9.97 9.03 24.66
CA LYS A 66 10.12 7.73 25.35
C LYS A 66 10.22 6.54 24.39
N ILE A 67 10.07 6.76 23.09
CA ILE A 67 10.09 5.70 22.08
C ILE A 67 11.36 5.86 21.24
N GLY A 68 12.34 5.00 21.48
CA GLY A 68 13.64 4.99 20.79
C GLY A 68 13.72 3.96 19.66
N TYR A 69 14.88 3.91 19.00
CA TYR A 69 15.19 2.91 17.98
C TYR A 69 16.27 1.91 18.43
N ASP A 70 15.90 0.62 18.51
CA ASP A 70 16.84 -0.48 18.75
C ASP A 70 16.30 -1.81 18.19
N GLN A 71 17.13 -2.52 17.43
CA GLN A 71 16.74 -3.79 16.80
C GLN A 71 16.75 -5.01 17.75
N TYR A 72 17.50 -4.97 18.85
CA TYR A 72 17.57 -6.04 19.85
C TYR A 72 16.33 -6.07 20.74
N GLN A 73 15.81 -4.90 21.11
CA GLN A 73 14.62 -4.73 21.96
C GLN A 73 13.38 -4.23 21.20
N ARG A 74 13.35 -4.43 19.88
CA ARG A 74 12.35 -3.93 18.91
C ARG A 74 10.86 -4.12 19.27
N THR A 75 10.52 -5.08 20.13
CA THR A 75 9.12 -5.37 20.52
C THR A 75 8.69 -4.74 21.84
N THR A 76 9.56 -4.03 22.55
CA THR A 76 9.21 -3.44 23.86
C THR A 76 8.16 -2.33 23.71
N LEU A 77 8.19 -1.54 22.63
CA LEU A 77 7.13 -0.61 22.28
C LEU A 77 5.76 -1.30 22.17
N TYR A 78 5.69 -2.49 21.57
CA TYR A 78 4.42 -3.21 21.41
C TYR A 78 3.78 -3.56 22.76
N THR A 79 4.58 -3.97 23.73
CA THR A 79 4.10 -4.28 25.09
C THR A 79 3.57 -3.02 25.78
N GLN A 80 4.30 -1.90 25.70
CA GLN A 80 3.88 -0.63 26.30
C GLN A 80 2.62 -0.08 25.61
N ALA A 81 2.57 -0.14 24.28
CA ALA A 81 1.42 0.26 23.48
C ALA A 81 0.19 -0.56 23.86
N LYS A 82 0.32 -1.87 24.01
CA LYS A 82 -0.81 -2.72 24.43
C LYS A 82 -1.28 -2.38 25.85
N ALA A 83 -0.37 -2.06 26.76
CA ALA A 83 -0.70 -1.69 28.15
C ALA A 83 -1.46 -0.35 28.24
N CYS A 84 -1.17 0.61 27.37
CA CYS A 84 -1.86 1.90 27.31
C CYS A 84 -3.09 1.90 26.37
N GLY A 85 -3.57 0.74 25.91
CA GLY A 85 -4.71 0.65 25.00
C GLY A 85 -4.43 1.20 23.59
N TRP A 86 -3.19 1.11 23.14
CA TRP A 86 -2.64 1.59 21.86
C TRP A 86 -2.54 3.10 21.68
N ASP A 87 -2.66 3.86 22.77
CA ASP A 87 -2.44 5.30 22.76
C ASP A 87 -0.98 5.63 23.07
N LEU A 88 -0.18 5.81 22.00
CA LEU A 88 1.28 5.96 22.13
C LEU A 88 1.69 7.25 22.86
N SER A 89 0.80 8.23 22.96
CA SER A 89 1.04 9.46 23.71
C SER A 89 1.09 9.25 25.23
N LYS A 90 0.51 8.14 25.71
CA LYS A 90 0.47 7.79 27.15
C LYS A 90 1.65 6.93 27.60
N ILE A 91 2.57 6.59 26.70
CA ILE A 91 3.76 5.80 27.03
C ILE A 91 4.72 6.70 27.81
N THR A 92 4.92 6.39 29.08
CA THR A 92 5.84 7.11 29.98
C THR A 92 7.13 6.34 30.24
N THR A 93 7.09 5.01 30.09
CA THR A 93 8.24 4.12 30.19
C THR A 93 9.05 4.16 28.89
N ALA A 94 10.37 4.34 29.01
CA ALA A 94 11.26 4.25 27.87
C ALA A 94 11.16 2.86 27.20
N CYS A 95 11.03 2.84 25.88
CA CYS A 95 10.89 1.62 25.11
C CYS A 95 11.45 1.79 23.70
N GLU A 96 11.77 0.65 23.10
CA GLU A 96 12.46 0.54 21.83
C GLU A 96 11.57 -0.04 20.75
N THR A 97 11.84 0.40 19.53
CA THR A 97 11.21 -0.14 18.33
C THR A 97 12.18 -0.20 17.16
N ASP A 98 11.75 -0.84 16.09
CA ASP A 98 12.39 -0.69 14.78
C ASP A 98 11.37 -0.24 13.74
N CYS A 99 11.82 -0.01 12.51
CA CYS A 99 10.94 0.50 11.45
C CYS A 99 9.66 -0.34 11.26
N SER A 100 9.79 -1.66 11.21
CA SER A 100 8.70 -2.60 10.98
C SER A 100 7.87 -2.91 12.24
N ALA A 101 8.48 -2.93 13.42
CA ALA A 101 7.79 -3.09 14.69
C ALA A 101 6.95 -1.85 15.00
N LEU A 102 7.45 -0.64 14.67
CA LEU A 102 6.69 0.59 14.79
C LEU A 102 5.47 0.58 13.86
N VAL A 103 5.62 0.12 12.61
CA VAL A 103 4.48 -0.08 11.71
C VAL A 103 3.48 -1.08 12.30
N ALA A 104 3.95 -2.21 12.84
CA ALA A 104 3.07 -3.19 13.48
C ALA A 104 2.27 -2.57 14.64
N VAL A 105 2.89 -1.73 15.46
CA VAL A 105 2.22 -1.00 16.55
C VAL A 105 1.19 -0.02 16.01
N CYS A 106 1.53 0.79 15.00
CA CYS A 106 0.60 1.75 14.39
C CYS A 106 -0.61 1.04 13.76
N VAL A 107 -0.40 -0.11 13.13
CA VAL A 107 -1.46 -0.93 12.52
C VAL A 107 -2.37 -1.56 13.58
N ASN A 108 -1.81 -2.06 14.68
CA ASN A 108 -2.61 -2.56 15.81
C ASN A 108 -3.38 -1.42 16.51
N ALA A 109 -2.79 -0.23 16.65
CA ALA A 109 -3.46 0.96 17.17
C ALA A 109 -4.67 1.39 16.32
N ALA A 110 -4.64 1.08 15.02
CA ALA A 110 -5.77 1.29 14.14
C ALA A 110 -6.88 0.22 14.24
N GLY A 111 -6.69 -0.79 15.10
CA GLY A 111 -7.63 -1.90 15.27
C GLY A 111 -7.44 -3.04 14.26
N ILE A 112 -6.28 -3.10 13.60
CA ILE A 112 -5.93 -4.19 12.69
C ILE A 112 -4.89 -5.07 13.38
N THR A 113 -5.30 -6.26 13.78
CA THR A 113 -4.42 -7.20 14.48
C THR A 113 -3.32 -7.71 13.55
N VAL A 114 -2.08 -7.41 13.89
CA VAL A 114 -0.90 -7.91 13.18
C VAL A 114 0.18 -8.34 14.18
N SER A 115 1.01 -9.31 13.80
CA SER A 115 2.04 -9.84 14.71
C SER A 115 3.08 -8.77 15.05
N LYS A 116 3.53 -8.77 16.32
CA LYS A 116 4.66 -7.95 16.78
C LYS A 116 5.99 -8.33 16.10
N ASP A 117 6.08 -9.54 15.55
CA ASP A 117 7.29 -10.11 14.97
C ASP A 117 7.41 -9.86 13.46
N ILE A 118 6.57 -8.96 12.92
CA ILE A 118 6.71 -8.49 11.53
C ILE A 118 8.07 -7.80 11.37
N TYR A 119 8.70 -8.06 10.22
CA TYR A 119 9.92 -7.42 9.78
C TYR A 119 9.80 -7.09 8.29
N THR A 120 10.66 -6.20 7.78
CA THR A 120 10.56 -5.67 6.40
C THR A 120 10.47 -6.74 5.30
N GLY A 121 10.99 -7.95 5.52
CA GLY A 121 10.91 -9.05 4.57
C GLY A 121 9.53 -9.74 4.50
N ASN A 122 8.77 -9.78 5.60
CA ASN A 122 7.44 -10.40 5.65
C ASN A 122 6.28 -9.39 5.78
N GLU A 123 6.57 -8.11 6.00
CA GLU A 123 5.61 -7.03 6.24
C GLU A 123 4.54 -6.91 5.15
N LYS A 124 4.94 -6.95 3.88
CA LYS A 124 4.00 -6.94 2.74
C LYS A 124 3.00 -8.09 2.83
N SER A 125 3.48 -9.31 3.07
CA SER A 125 2.62 -10.50 3.10
C SER A 125 1.71 -10.49 4.32
N ALA A 126 2.24 -10.11 5.50
CA ALA A 126 1.48 -10.04 6.73
C ALA A 126 0.36 -8.99 6.66
N LEU A 127 0.65 -7.79 6.16
CA LEU A 127 -0.35 -6.73 6.00
C LEU A 127 -1.37 -7.09 4.92
N ASN A 128 -0.95 -7.66 3.79
CA ASN A 128 -1.87 -8.10 2.75
C ASN A 128 -2.82 -9.22 3.24
N ALA A 129 -2.34 -10.14 4.08
CA ALA A 129 -3.13 -11.23 4.65
C ALA A 129 -4.29 -10.75 5.53
N THR A 130 -4.20 -9.55 6.13
CA THR A 130 -5.31 -8.97 6.90
C THR A 130 -6.54 -8.64 6.04
N GLY A 131 -6.38 -8.55 4.72
CA GLY A 131 -7.41 -8.11 3.78
C GLY A 131 -7.80 -6.63 3.90
N LYS A 132 -7.22 -5.88 4.84
CA LYS A 132 -7.52 -4.46 5.09
C LYS A 132 -6.65 -3.48 4.30
N PHE A 133 -5.63 -3.99 3.63
CA PHE A 133 -4.71 -3.19 2.82
C PHE A 133 -4.76 -3.57 1.34
N GLU A 134 -4.34 -2.64 0.51
CA GLU A 134 -4.09 -2.79 -0.92
C GLU A 134 -2.61 -2.54 -1.19
N ILE A 135 -2.00 -3.40 -2.01
CA ILE A 135 -0.59 -3.25 -2.39
C ILE A 135 -0.52 -2.52 -3.73
N LEU A 136 0.12 -1.36 -3.73
CA LEU A 136 0.35 -0.52 -4.90
C LEU A 136 1.83 -0.62 -5.28
N THR A 137 2.12 -1.09 -6.50
CA THR A 137 3.48 -1.24 -7.03
C THR A 137 3.72 -0.40 -8.29
N ALA A 138 2.72 0.38 -8.72
CA ALA A 138 2.88 1.23 -9.89
C ALA A 138 3.93 2.32 -9.62
N SER A 139 4.82 2.55 -10.60
CA SER A 139 5.94 3.49 -10.50
C SER A 139 5.53 4.88 -9.96
N LYS A 140 4.36 5.39 -10.38
CA LYS A 140 3.81 6.67 -9.91
C LYS A 140 3.66 6.82 -8.39
N TYR A 141 3.53 5.73 -7.64
CA TYR A 141 3.45 5.72 -6.18
C TYR A 141 4.82 5.51 -5.52
N LEU A 142 5.80 4.98 -6.26
CA LEU A 142 7.12 4.62 -5.74
C LEU A 142 8.14 5.72 -6.01
N THR A 143 8.02 6.44 -7.12
CA THR A 143 8.99 7.48 -7.52
C THR A 143 8.50 8.90 -7.27
N SER A 144 7.29 9.07 -6.72
CA SER A 144 6.70 10.38 -6.45
C SER A 144 5.78 10.34 -5.24
N ASP A 145 5.89 11.38 -4.42
CA ASP A 145 5.03 11.61 -3.27
C ASP A 145 3.64 12.15 -3.65
N ALA A 146 3.46 12.65 -4.88
CA ALA A 146 2.24 13.32 -5.31
C ALA A 146 0.98 12.45 -5.15
N TYR A 147 1.08 11.13 -5.29
CA TYR A 147 -0.04 10.20 -5.22
C TYR A 147 -0.17 9.47 -3.88
N LEU A 148 0.71 9.76 -2.93
CA LEU A 148 0.69 9.17 -1.60
C LEU A 148 -0.44 9.75 -0.76
N LYS A 149 -1.02 8.91 0.09
CA LYS A 149 -2.11 9.27 0.99
C LYS A 149 -1.66 9.10 2.43
N ARG A 150 -2.15 9.96 3.31
CA ARG A 150 -1.97 9.81 4.75
C ARG A 150 -2.42 8.42 5.19
N GLY A 151 -1.59 7.74 5.97
CA GLY A 151 -1.75 6.35 6.41
C GLY A 151 -1.18 5.29 5.46
N ASP A 152 -0.68 5.67 4.28
CA ASP A 152 0.07 4.74 3.43
C ASP A 152 1.34 4.27 4.12
N ILE A 153 1.67 2.99 3.97
CA ILE A 153 2.90 2.40 4.47
C ILE A 153 3.82 2.19 3.26
N LEU A 154 4.99 2.83 3.26
CA LEU A 154 6.01 2.73 2.23
C LEU A 154 6.99 1.62 2.62
N LEU A 155 7.12 0.59 1.79
CA LEU A 155 8.04 -0.53 2.05
C LEU A 155 9.20 -0.53 1.06
N ALA A 156 10.43 -0.57 1.57
CA ALA A 156 11.67 -0.75 0.83
C ALA A 156 12.49 -1.91 1.43
N SER A 157 13.52 -2.35 0.72
CA SER A 157 14.44 -3.36 1.27
C SER A 157 15.16 -2.77 2.51
N GLY A 158 14.92 -3.37 3.67
CA GLY A 158 15.45 -2.97 4.97
C GLY A 158 14.88 -1.67 5.56
N HIS A 159 13.79 -1.13 5.03
CA HIS A 159 13.18 0.08 5.59
C HIS A 159 11.69 0.18 5.32
N THR A 160 10.93 0.68 6.29
CA THR A 160 9.51 1.01 6.12
C THR A 160 9.19 2.36 6.78
N ALA A 161 8.21 3.07 6.22
CA ALA A 161 7.79 4.39 6.69
C ALA A 161 6.29 4.57 6.52
N ILE A 162 5.67 5.47 7.30
CA ILE A 162 4.24 5.78 7.19
C ILE A 162 4.06 7.21 6.70
N VAL A 163 3.17 7.40 5.73
CA VAL A 163 2.83 8.71 5.17
C VAL A 163 1.91 9.46 6.13
N LEU A 164 2.28 10.69 6.48
CA LEU A 164 1.57 11.55 7.44
C LEU A 164 0.83 12.70 6.75
N SER A 165 1.08 12.98 5.47
CA SER A 165 0.29 13.97 4.74
C SER A 165 -0.06 13.50 3.35
N ASN A 166 -1.16 14.04 2.84
CA ASN A 166 -1.60 13.75 1.49
C ASN A 166 -0.69 14.43 0.46
N GLY A 167 -0.32 13.72 -0.60
CA GLY A 167 0.31 14.29 -1.77
C GLY A 167 -0.63 15.19 -2.56
N SER A 168 -0.07 16.04 -3.41
CA SER A 168 -0.83 17.03 -4.20
C SER A 168 -1.89 16.41 -5.12
N LYS A 169 -1.74 15.13 -5.48
CA LYS A 169 -2.66 14.35 -6.31
C LYS A 169 -3.38 13.25 -5.51
N ALA A 170 -3.29 13.26 -4.17
CA ALA A 170 -3.96 12.30 -3.30
C ALA A 170 -5.50 12.40 -3.34
N GLY A 171 -6.02 13.60 -3.61
CA GLY A 171 -7.44 13.88 -3.84
C GLY A 171 -7.85 13.86 -5.32
N ALA A 172 -6.88 13.80 -6.25
CA ALA A 172 -7.15 13.62 -7.67
C ALA A 172 -7.49 12.15 -7.93
N SER A 173 -8.72 11.77 -7.58
CA SER A 173 -9.45 10.88 -8.47
C SER A 173 -9.49 11.59 -9.82
N THR A 174 -9.19 10.88 -10.91
CA THR A 174 -9.67 11.26 -12.24
C THR A 174 -11.10 11.80 -12.09
N GLY A 175 -11.29 13.02 -12.58
CA GLY A 175 -12.37 13.91 -12.16
C GLY A 175 -13.76 13.30 -12.24
N GLY A 176 -14.56 13.63 -11.23
CA GLY A 176 -16.00 13.74 -11.31
C GLY A 176 -16.41 14.96 -10.51
N GLY A 177 -16.63 16.09 -11.18
CA GLY A 177 -17.70 17.03 -10.80
C GLY A 177 -18.91 16.71 -11.69
N ASN A 178 -20.17 16.82 -11.30
CA ASN A 178 -20.79 17.59 -10.23
C ASN A 178 -22.17 16.95 -9.90
N SER A 179 -22.66 17.18 -8.69
CA SER A 179 -24.07 17.13 -8.25
C SER A 179 -24.86 15.81 -8.21
N SER A 180 -25.18 15.44 -6.96
CA SER A 180 -26.49 14.98 -6.45
C SER A 180 -27.30 13.99 -7.29
N GLY A 181 -27.32 12.72 -6.85
CA GLY A 181 -28.43 11.83 -7.14
C GLY A 181 -28.07 10.35 -7.24
N SER A 182 -28.29 9.63 -6.14
CA SER A 182 -28.54 8.18 -6.07
C SER A 182 -27.37 7.21 -6.26
N VAL A 183 -27.28 6.31 -5.28
CA VAL A 183 -26.33 5.22 -5.07
C VAL A 183 -26.34 4.21 -6.23
N SER A 184 -25.16 3.83 -6.77
CA SER A 184 -24.95 2.57 -7.50
C SER A 184 -23.47 2.14 -7.60
N SER A 185 -23.04 1.41 -6.56
CA SER A 185 -22.05 0.32 -6.53
C SER A 185 -21.03 0.15 -7.68
N SER A 186 -19.79 0.62 -7.45
CA SER A 186 -18.60 0.27 -8.24
C SER A 186 -18.08 -1.13 -7.86
N THR A 187 -18.35 -2.12 -8.71
CA THR A 187 -17.94 -3.52 -8.55
C THR A 187 -16.50 -3.69 -9.05
N LYS A 188 -15.59 -4.13 -8.18
CA LYS A 188 -14.15 -4.37 -8.46
C LYS A 188 -13.96 -5.56 -9.42
N ALA A 189 -12.88 -5.55 -10.21
CA ALA A 189 -12.48 -6.73 -11.01
C ALA A 189 -12.13 -7.91 -10.10
N GLU A 190 -12.65 -9.08 -10.45
CA GLU A 190 -12.37 -10.39 -9.87
C GLU A 190 -10.87 -10.72 -10.03
N ALA A 191 -10.35 -11.56 -9.14
CA ALA A 191 -8.99 -12.06 -9.26
C ALA A 191 -8.89 -13.05 -10.43
N ALA A 192 -7.77 -13.00 -11.16
CA ALA A 192 -7.44 -14.03 -12.14
C ALA A 192 -7.14 -15.36 -11.44
N GLN A 193 -7.57 -16.46 -12.04
CA GLN A 193 -7.45 -17.80 -11.44
C GLN A 193 -6.10 -18.44 -11.74
N ASP A 194 -5.50 -18.11 -12.89
CA ASP A 194 -4.29 -18.74 -13.39
C ASP A 194 -3.22 -17.71 -13.79
N PHE A 195 -1.99 -18.18 -13.89
CA PHE A 195 -0.84 -17.40 -14.35
C PHE A 195 0.00 -18.21 -15.34
N ASP A 196 0.33 -17.59 -16.47
CA ASP A 196 1.25 -18.12 -17.47
C ASP A 196 2.13 -16.97 -17.97
N LYS A 197 3.42 -17.03 -17.62
CA LYS A 197 4.41 -16.00 -17.97
C LYS A 197 4.55 -15.82 -19.48
N SER A 198 4.28 -16.84 -20.29
CA SER A 198 4.32 -16.74 -21.75
C SER A 198 3.24 -15.81 -22.32
N LEU A 199 2.15 -15.62 -21.58
CA LEU A 199 1.05 -14.70 -21.91
C LEU A 199 1.32 -13.26 -21.42
N ALA A 200 2.43 -13.01 -20.73
CA ALA A 200 2.81 -11.66 -20.38
C ALA A 200 3.32 -10.91 -21.63
N GLY A 201 2.92 -9.65 -21.77
CA GLY A 201 3.32 -8.81 -22.89
C GLY A 201 2.25 -7.79 -23.26
N THR A 202 2.55 -7.03 -24.30
CA THR A 202 1.62 -6.05 -24.86
C THR A 202 0.77 -6.72 -25.93
N TYR A 203 -0.53 -6.42 -25.94
CA TYR A 203 -1.48 -6.98 -26.90
C TYR A 203 -2.23 -5.85 -27.59
N LYS A 204 -2.39 -5.93 -28.91
CA LYS A 204 -3.20 -5.00 -29.70
C LYS A 204 -4.62 -5.55 -29.85
N VAL A 205 -5.61 -4.69 -29.65
CA VAL A 205 -7.03 -5.02 -29.85
C VAL A 205 -7.33 -5.13 -31.34
N THR A 206 -7.89 -6.26 -31.76
CA THR A 206 -8.24 -6.54 -33.16
C THR A 206 -9.72 -6.32 -33.47
N ALA A 207 -10.60 -6.30 -32.47
CA ALA A 207 -12.03 -6.00 -32.62
C ALA A 207 -12.30 -4.50 -32.79
N SER A 208 -13.43 -4.11 -33.37
CA SER A 208 -13.84 -2.70 -33.55
C SER A 208 -13.87 -1.93 -32.22
N ALA A 209 -14.31 -2.61 -31.17
CA ALA A 209 -14.19 -2.18 -29.79
C ALA A 209 -14.25 -3.42 -28.87
N LEU A 210 -13.44 -3.46 -27.82
CA LEU A 210 -13.34 -4.59 -26.90
C LEU A 210 -13.65 -4.17 -25.47
N ASN A 211 -14.58 -4.85 -24.80
CA ASN A 211 -14.90 -4.56 -23.40
C ASN A 211 -13.89 -5.16 -22.44
N ILE A 212 -13.41 -4.36 -21.48
CA ILE A 212 -12.67 -4.82 -20.31
C ILE A 212 -13.68 -5.11 -19.20
N ARG A 213 -13.75 -6.36 -18.74
CA ARG A 213 -14.81 -6.82 -17.84
C ARG A 213 -14.30 -7.10 -16.43
N ALA A 214 -15.22 -7.05 -15.47
CA ALA A 214 -14.90 -7.32 -14.06
C ALA A 214 -14.52 -8.77 -13.82
N GLY A 215 -14.98 -9.72 -14.63
CA GLY A 215 -14.63 -11.12 -14.54
C GLY A 215 -14.45 -11.73 -15.93
N ALA A 216 -13.95 -12.96 -15.99
CA ALA A 216 -13.86 -13.70 -17.23
C ALA A 216 -15.26 -14.16 -17.67
N GLY A 217 -15.64 -13.81 -18.91
CA GLY A 217 -16.93 -14.15 -19.51
C GLY A 217 -17.72 -12.93 -19.99
N THR A 218 -18.56 -13.13 -21.01
CA THR A 218 -19.37 -12.07 -21.62
C THR A 218 -20.53 -11.60 -20.74
N GLY A 219 -20.98 -12.41 -19.78
CA GLY A 219 -21.99 -12.03 -18.79
C GLY A 219 -21.48 -11.16 -17.64
N LYS A 220 -20.16 -10.92 -17.56
CA LYS A 220 -19.55 -10.14 -16.47
C LYS A 220 -19.65 -8.64 -16.75
N LYS A 221 -19.86 -7.84 -15.70
CA LYS A 221 -20.02 -6.37 -15.80
C LYS A 221 -18.87 -5.74 -16.59
N SER A 222 -19.20 -4.91 -17.58
CA SER A 222 -18.19 -4.12 -18.30
C SER A 222 -17.64 -3.03 -17.38
N LEU A 223 -16.32 -2.96 -17.27
CA LEU A 223 -15.59 -1.91 -16.56
C LEU A 223 -15.13 -0.79 -17.51
N GLY A 224 -15.17 -1.04 -18.81
CA GLY A 224 -14.82 -0.07 -19.84
C GLY A 224 -14.71 -0.70 -21.22
N THR A 225 -14.37 0.10 -22.23
CA THR A 225 -14.24 -0.33 -23.62
C THR A 225 -12.94 0.20 -24.23
N ILE A 226 -12.28 -0.64 -25.02
CA ILE A 226 -10.97 -0.43 -25.62
C ILE A 226 -11.16 -0.33 -27.14
N PRO A 227 -10.83 0.82 -27.78
CA PRO A 227 -10.98 0.98 -29.22
C PRO A 227 -10.08 0.04 -30.03
N ASN A 228 -10.48 -0.23 -31.27
CA ASN A 228 -9.67 -0.98 -32.23
C ASN A 228 -8.24 -0.43 -32.33
N GLY A 229 -7.27 -1.33 -32.44
CA GLY A 229 -5.87 -1.00 -32.68
C GLY A 229 -5.12 -0.44 -31.48
N LYS A 230 -5.79 -0.20 -30.34
CA LYS A 230 -5.13 0.19 -29.09
C LYS A 230 -4.47 -1.00 -28.42
N THR A 231 -3.44 -0.71 -27.62
CA THR A 231 -2.64 -1.72 -26.94
C THR A 231 -3.00 -1.82 -25.46
N VAL A 232 -2.99 -3.03 -24.94
CA VAL A 232 -3.27 -3.36 -23.54
C VAL A 232 -2.10 -4.15 -22.98
N GLN A 233 -1.81 -3.99 -21.69
CA GLN A 233 -0.74 -4.74 -21.04
C GLN A 233 -1.31 -5.95 -20.34
N CYS A 234 -0.86 -7.14 -20.72
CA CYS A 234 -1.13 -8.39 -20.00
C CYS A 234 0.09 -8.75 -19.14
N TYR A 235 -0.13 -9.08 -17.87
CA TYR A 235 0.94 -9.49 -16.96
C TYR A 235 1.07 -11.01 -16.83
N GLY A 236 0.44 -11.78 -17.72
CA GLY A 236 0.46 -13.25 -17.71
C GLY A 236 -0.66 -13.89 -16.89
N TYR A 237 -1.44 -13.09 -16.16
CA TYR A 237 -2.61 -13.57 -15.43
C TYR A 237 -3.81 -13.76 -16.37
N TYR A 238 -4.53 -14.87 -16.22
CA TYR A 238 -5.71 -15.16 -17.01
C TYR A 238 -6.72 -16.01 -16.23
N THR A 239 -7.93 -16.10 -16.76
CA THR A 239 -8.92 -17.09 -16.31
C THR A 239 -9.51 -17.75 -17.55
N LYS A 240 -9.58 -19.08 -17.56
CA LYS A 240 -10.16 -19.83 -18.69
C LYS A 240 -11.66 -20.02 -18.47
N VAL A 241 -12.47 -19.64 -19.45
CA VAL A 241 -13.92 -19.90 -19.45
C VAL A 241 -14.25 -20.65 -20.73
N GLY A 242 -14.63 -21.92 -20.61
CA GLY A 242 -14.73 -22.84 -21.74
C GLY A 242 -13.38 -23.01 -22.45
N SER A 243 -13.34 -22.84 -23.77
CA SER A 243 -12.10 -22.91 -24.57
C SER A 243 -11.36 -21.57 -24.69
N VAL A 244 -11.91 -20.50 -24.11
CA VAL A 244 -11.38 -19.14 -24.29
C VAL A 244 -10.62 -18.69 -23.05
N LYS A 245 -9.35 -18.28 -23.24
CA LYS A 245 -8.59 -17.59 -22.20
C LYS A 245 -9.03 -16.14 -22.13
N TRP A 246 -9.39 -15.67 -20.94
CA TRP A 246 -9.64 -14.26 -20.67
C TRP A 246 -8.39 -13.69 -20.02
N LEU A 247 -7.68 -12.83 -20.73
CA LEU A 247 -6.45 -12.23 -20.26
C LEU A 247 -6.78 -11.10 -19.29
N TYR A 248 -6.09 -11.11 -18.15
CA TYR A 248 -6.16 -10.04 -17.17
C TYR A 248 -5.22 -8.92 -17.61
N VAL A 249 -5.83 -7.88 -18.18
CA VAL A 249 -5.13 -6.80 -18.87
C VAL A 249 -5.39 -5.47 -18.21
N THR A 250 -4.47 -4.53 -18.43
CA THR A 250 -4.63 -3.14 -18.03
C THR A 250 -4.64 -2.24 -19.25
N TYR A 251 -5.63 -1.36 -19.33
CA TYR A 251 -5.76 -0.33 -20.36
C TYR A 251 -6.26 0.97 -19.73
N ASN A 252 -5.55 2.08 -19.96
CA ASN A 252 -5.89 3.41 -19.41
C ASN A 252 -6.20 3.41 -17.89
N GLY A 253 -5.48 2.57 -17.13
CA GLY A 253 -5.66 2.46 -15.68
C GLY A 253 -6.84 1.60 -15.22
N ILE A 254 -7.62 1.04 -16.15
CA ILE A 254 -8.66 0.04 -15.88
C ILE A 254 -8.03 -1.34 -16.03
N THR A 255 -8.19 -2.18 -15.01
CA THR A 255 -7.73 -3.57 -15.03
C THR A 255 -8.92 -4.50 -14.95
N GLY A 256 -8.92 -5.52 -15.80
CA GLY A 256 -10.00 -6.48 -15.90
C GLY A 256 -9.73 -7.50 -16.99
N PHE A 257 -10.74 -8.27 -17.33
CA PHE A 257 -10.62 -9.39 -18.25
C PHE A 257 -11.04 -8.99 -19.66
N CYS A 258 -10.20 -9.34 -20.63
CA CYS A 258 -10.49 -9.25 -22.05
C CYS A 258 -10.35 -10.63 -22.70
N SER A 259 -11.24 -10.99 -23.63
CA SER A 259 -11.12 -12.25 -24.35
C SER A 259 -9.86 -12.24 -25.22
N SER A 260 -9.03 -13.28 -25.09
CA SER A 260 -7.83 -13.47 -25.92
C SER A 260 -8.14 -13.55 -27.42
N GLN A 261 -9.37 -13.90 -27.82
CA GLN A 261 -9.78 -13.98 -29.23
C GLN A 261 -9.69 -12.62 -29.96
N TYR A 262 -9.75 -11.51 -29.21
CA TYR A 262 -9.72 -10.15 -29.74
C TYR A 262 -8.42 -9.41 -29.40
N LEU A 263 -7.39 -10.15 -28.96
CA LEU A 263 -6.10 -9.61 -28.56
C LEU A 263 -4.99 -10.32 -29.33
N LYS A 264 -4.18 -9.55 -30.06
CA LYS A 264 -2.99 -10.06 -30.76
C LYS A 264 -1.74 -9.56 -30.04
N LYS A 265 -0.88 -10.48 -29.59
CA LYS A 265 0.41 -10.13 -28.98
C LYS A 265 1.26 -9.35 -30.00
N VAL A 266 1.86 -8.25 -29.57
CA VAL A 266 2.78 -7.42 -30.35
C VAL A 266 4.20 -7.56 -29.84
#